data_AF-A0A841FAS5-F1
#
_entry.id   AF-A0A841FAS5-F1
#
_cell.length_a   1.000
_cell.length_b   1.000
_cell.length_c   1.000
_cell.angle_alpha   90.00
_cell.angle_beta   90.00
_cell.angle_gamma   90.00
#
_symmetry.space_group_name_H-M   'P 1'
#
loop_
_entity.id
_entity.type
_entity.pdbx_description
1 polymer ?
#
loop_
_entity_poly.entity_id
_entity_poly.type
_entity_poly.pdbx_seq_one_letter_code
_entity_poly.pdbx_strand_id
1 'polypeptide(L)'
;MHTATTPEFTIVVQAPFSSVQVFGSNVVARCTPITLLSPSMSVWIIEEEETEQHDALSSRLSRIIDGYGDIVERYELEIAGLTGEYVKQLDRLIDEEEGMDVPWYRLRAMFSLKEHPYFLSATAMCSAEKLEEIEQAFFQTLASFEPHSDSGPIEHEESKIRNNELQEHMLHAAMDRMEQIEQIQRSSHDSEWMSELEAQDRMTQTIDVQERFELALSHTGLQEHADTLRAIAHAGFTLVEAGTAPANLLGATRIGGGPDLPEGVDWPRNHEGLHYNFLAQINLSDLPTLTKHLPSSGCLTFMSDTDLRGGKVLYSPDGCSWIHHPLPADAEDIASKVMQMLTWSTEEQRLVVSRNELLDLQAHTAADGTLSFERSGQPVLALASEYEISQEPQLLRVFPTITLPYSSQVYSSLGLSDPDEAITALRERMHVGEGPQHQLLGHHRSTSRAAERAIAYAKQQGWQELTQAEDWFTLLALQSGGRAGFQFEDYGEFVFMANIRDTMRGDFSRVFTYLELE
;
A
#
# COMPACT_ATOMS: atom_id res chain seq x y z
N MET A 1 -3.17 27.63 4.70
CA MET A 1 -1.95 27.82 3.88
C MET A 1 -0.83 27.06 4.56
N HIS A 2 -0.20 26.13 3.86
CA HIS A 2 0.88 25.29 4.37
C HIS A 2 2.05 25.36 3.39
N THR A 3 3.25 25.66 3.88
CA THR A 3 4.45 25.65 3.05
C THR A 3 4.98 24.22 2.97
N ALA A 4 4.96 23.64 1.77
CA ALA A 4 5.55 22.36 1.48
C ALA A 4 6.90 22.57 0.76
N THR A 5 7.94 21.91 1.25
CA THR A 5 9.30 22.03 0.73
C THR A 5 9.80 20.63 0.39
N THR A 6 10.04 20.39 -0.90
CA THR A 6 10.76 19.21 -1.41
C THR A 6 12.25 19.55 -1.56
N PRO A 7 13.12 18.58 -1.88
CA PRO A 7 14.50 18.89 -2.26
C PRO A 7 14.60 19.86 -3.46
N GLU A 8 13.66 19.81 -4.40
CA GLU A 8 13.72 20.51 -5.69
C GLU A 8 12.92 21.82 -5.73
N PHE A 9 11.85 21.95 -4.95
CA PHE A 9 11.03 23.17 -4.92
C PHE A 9 10.33 23.41 -3.60
N THR A 10 9.92 24.65 -3.40
CA THR A 10 9.00 25.06 -2.34
C THR A 10 7.69 25.55 -2.96
N ILE A 11 6.57 25.22 -2.33
CA ILE A 11 5.25 25.71 -2.72
C ILE A 11 4.39 25.99 -1.48
N VAL A 12 3.53 26.99 -1.56
CA VAL A 12 2.56 27.32 -0.51
C VAL A 12 1.20 26.79 -0.91
N VAL A 13 0.84 25.64 -0.34
CA VAL A 13 -0.46 25.00 -0.53
C VAL A 13 -1.56 25.86 0.09
N GLN A 14 -2.53 26.23 -0.72
CA GLN A 14 -3.61 27.15 -0.36
C GLN A 14 -4.81 26.43 0.23
N ALA A 15 -5.59 27.14 1.05
CA ALA A 15 -6.89 26.63 1.49
C ALA A 15 -7.81 26.42 0.26
N PRO A 16 -8.71 25.42 0.26
CA PRO A 16 -9.15 24.61 1.41
C PRO A 16 -8.30 23.38 1.72
N PHE A 17 -7.21 23.13 0.99
CA PHE A 17 -6.31 22.03 1.31
C PHE A 17 -5.65 22.24 2.67
N SER A 18 -5.87 21.30 3.57
CA SER A 18 -5.52 21.39 5.00
C SER A 18 -4.61 20.25 5.46
N SER A 19 -4.72 19.08 4.82
CA SER A 19 -3.75 18.00 4.95
C SER A 19 -2.73 18.13 3.82
N VAL A 20 -1.45 18.24 4.14
CA VAL A 20 -0.36 18.37 3.17
C VAL A 20 0.73 17.37 3.53
N GLN A 21 1.13 16.59 2.54
CA GLN A 21 2.14 15.55 2.64
C GLN A 21 3.22 15.82 1.60
N VAL A 22 4.47 15.53 1.95
CA VAL A 22 5.63 15.65 1.08
C VAL A 22 6.30 14.30 0.96
N PHE A 23 6.40 13.77 -0.25
CA PHE A 23 7.05 12.49 -0.56
C PHE A 23 8.12 12.70 -1.61
N GLY A 24 9.39 12.76 -1.21
CA GLY A 24 10.48 13.07 -2.16
C GLY A 24 10.24 14.42 -2.85
N SER A 25 10.10 14.39 -4.18
CA SER A 25 9.80 15.54 -5.05
C SER A 25 8.30 15.84 -5.24
N ASN A 26 7.44 15.15 -4.48
CA ASN A 26 5.98 15.25 -4.61
C ASN A 26 5.36 15.97 -3.42
N VAL A 27 4.40 16.85 -3.69
CA VAL A 27 3.54 17.47 -2.69
C VAL A 27 2.10 17.00 -2.96
N VAL A 28 1.49 16.33 -1.98
CA VAL A 28 0.09 15.90 -2.03
C VAL A 28 -0.69 16.68 -0.99
N ALA A 29 -1.85 17.19 -1.36
CA ALA A 29 -2.69 17.99 -0.51
C ALA A 29 -4.16 17.56 -0.60
N ARG A 30 -4.87 17.53 0.54
CA ARG A 30 -6.27 17.12 0.63
C ARG A 30 -7.07 18.05 1.54
N CYS A 31 -8.36 18.19 1.23
CA CYS A 31 -9.31 18.80 2.14
C CYS A 31 -9.71 17.81 3.25
N THR A 32 -9.84 18.31 4.47
CA THR A 32 -10.32 17.53 5.63
C THR A 32 -11.80 17.80 5.92
N PRO A 33 -12.60 16.81 6.38
CA PRO A 33 -12.23 15.41 6.57
C PRO A 33 -11.90 14.73 5.24
N ILE A 34 -11.02 13.73 5.24
CA ILE A 34 -10.67 12.98 4.03
C ILE A 34 -11.77 11.95 3.80
N THR A 35 -12.44 12.08 2.66
CA THR A 35 -13.56 11.24 2.20
C THR A 35 -13.41 11.06 0.70
N LEU A 36 -14.22 10.20 0.10
CA LEU A 36 -14.26 10.01 -1.36
C LEU A 36 -14.51 11.32 -2.13
N LEU A 37 -15.30 12.25 -1.55
CA LEU A 37 -15.64 13.54 -2.15
C LEU A 37 -14.65 14.66 -1.84
N SER A 38 -13.63 14.38 -1.03
CA SER A 38 -12.74 15.42 -0.55
C SER A 38 -11.80 15.86 -1.66
N PRO A 39 -11.76 17.17 -1.99
CA PRO A 39 -10.85 17.64 -3.01
C PRO A 39 -9.40 17.32 -2.69
N SER A 40 -8.66 16.95 -3.72
CA SER A 40 -7.24 16.60 -3.64
C SER A 40 -6.43 17.37 -4.68
N MET A 41 -5.15 17.54 -4.40
CA MET A 41 -4.18 18.15 -5.30
C MET A 41 -2.84 17.45 -5.15
N SER A 42 -2.11 17.35 -6.24
CA SER A 42 -0.72 16.90 -6.27
C SER A 42 0.10 17.83 -7.15
N VAL A 43 1.35 18.07 -6.75
CA VAL A 43 2.35 18.86 -7.48
C VAL A 43 3.68 18.12 -7.43
N TRP A 44 4.32 17.93 -8.58
CA TRP A 44 5.58 17.17 -8.68
C TRP A 44 6.42 17.57 -9.90
N ILE A 45 7.69 17.15 -9.90
CA ILE A 45 8.59 17.31 -11.04
C ILE A 45 8.74 15.98 -11.80
N ILE A 46 8.71 16.06 -13.13
CA ILE A 46 8.92 14.95 -14.06
C ILE A 46 10.24 15.20 -14.81
N GLU A 47 11.08 14.18 -14.96
CA GLU A 47 12.32 14.19 -15.74
C GLU A 47 12.10 13.45 -17.08
N GLU A 48 12.56 13.99 -18.21
CA GLU A 48 12.50 13.30 -19.51
C GLU A 48 13.74 12.39 -19.70
N GLU A 49 13.50 11.12 -20.00
CA GLU A 49 14.53 10.17 -20.42
C GLU A 49 15.08 10.56 -21.82
N GLU A 50 16.41 10.51 -22.02
CA GLU A 50 17.09 10.87 -23.28
C GLU A 50 16.58 10.11 -24.53
N THR A 51 15.80 9.04 -24.34
CA THR A 51 15.28 8.17 -25.40
C THR A 51 13.92 8.58 -25.99
N GLU A 52 13.16 9.47 -25.35
CA GLU A 52 11.94 10.02 -25.93
C GLU A 52 12.28 11.23 -26.84
N GLN A 53 11.74 11.27 -28.06
CA GLN A 53 11.87 12.45 -28.91
C GLN A 53 11.34 13.67 -28.14
N HIS A 54 12.05 14.80 -28.19
CA HIS A 54 11.67 16.07 -27.54
C HIS A 54 10.27 16.51 -27.97
N ASP A 55 9.25 15.98 -27.29
CA ASP A 55 7.86 16.26 -27.57
C ASP A 55 7.54 17.65 -27.02
N ALA A 56 6.80 18.44 -27.79
CA ALA A 56 6.28 19.70 -27.27
C ALA A 56 5.39 19.42 -26.04
N LEU A 57 5.44 20.31 -25.04
CA LEU A 57 4.65 20.24 -23.81
C LEU A 57 3.17 19.90 -24.07
N SER A 58 2.60 20.46 -25.13
CA SER A 58 1.21 20.22 -25.55
C SER A 58 0.93 18.80 -26.03
N SER A 59 1.89 18.16 -26.70
CA SER A 59 1.79 16.75 -27.11
C SER A 59 1.79 15.83 -25.90
N ARG A 60 2.64 16.12 -24.90
CA ARG A 60 2.72 15.34 -23.66
C ARG A 60 1.45 15.47 -22.82
N LEU A 61 0.95 16.69 -22.63
CA LEU A 61 -0.31 16.89 -21.91
C LEU A 61 -1.47 16.21 -22.64
N SER A 62 -1.47 16.21 -23.98
CA SER A 62 -2.48 15.50 -24.78
C SER A 62 -2.45 13.98 -24.57
N ARG A 63 -1.28 13.37 -24.40
CA ARG A 63 -1.15 11.94 -24.05
C ARG A 63 -1.68 11.66 -22.65
N ILE A 64 -1.36 12.51 -21.67
CA ILE A 64 -1.76 12.33 -20.27
C ILE A 64 -3.29 12.48 -20.07
N ILE A 65 -3.94 13.30 -20.90
CA ILE A 65 -5.39 13.53 -20.80
C ILE A 65 -6.21 12.58 -21.68
N ASP A 66 -5.57 11.78 -22.54
CA ASP A 66 -6.25 10.84 -23.42
C ASP A 66 -6.98 9.77 -22.57
N GLY A 67 -8.24 9.51 -22.88
CA GLY A 67 -9.10 8.59 -22.11
C GLY A 67 -9.87 9.19 -20.93
N TYR A 68 -9.65 10.47 -20.57
CA TYR A 68 -10.29 11.08 -19.39
C TYR A 68 -11.32 12.16 -19.72
N GLY A 69 -12.58 11.95 -19.31
CA GLY A 69 -13.65 12.95 -19.31
C GLY A 69 -13.80 13.81 -20.59
N ASP A 70 -14.65 14.83 -20.51
CA ASP A 70 -14.78 15.84 -21.55
C ASP A 70 -13.90 17.05 -21.23
N ILE A 71 -13.07 17.47 -22.19
CA ILE A 71 -12.30 18.72 -22.06
C ILE A 71 -13.26 19.91 -22.06
N VAL A 72 -13.35 20.60 -20.93
CA VAL A 72 -14.18 21.79 -20.74
C VAL A 72 -13.41 23.05 -21.11
N GLU A 73 -12.15 23.14 -20.66
CA GLU A 73 -11.25 24.26 -20.96
C GLU A 73 -9.84 23.74 -21.22
N ARG A 74 -9.14 24.42 -22.14
CA ARG A 74 -7.74 24.18 -22.45
C ARG A 74 -7.11 25.46 -22.96
N TYR A 75 -6.05 25.94 -22.33
CA TYR A 75 -5.36 27.17 -22.73
C TYR A 75 -3.92 27.23 -22.21
N GLU A 76 -3.09 28.03 -22.87
CA GLU A 76 -1.73 28.34 -22.44
C GLU A 76 -1.74 29.18 -21.16
N LEU A 77 -0.88 28.84 -20.21
CA LEU A 77 -0.85 29.42 -18.87
C LEU A 77 0.56 29.92 -18.53
N GLU A 78 0.66 31.13 -18.00
CA GLU A 78 1.91 31.68 -17.45
C GLU A 78 1.74 31.94 -15.95
N ILE A 79 2.46 31.18 -15.12
CA ILE A 79 2.41 31.26 -13.66
C ILE A 79 3.82 31.11 -13.09
N ALA A 80 4.15 31.86 -12.03
CA ALA A 80 5.46 31.83 -11.37
C ALA A 80 6.66 32.05 -12.33
N GLY A 81 6.43 32.75 -13.45
CA GLY A 81 7.44 32.96 -14.50
C GLY A 81 7.74 31.72 -15.35
N LEU A 82 6.92 30.68 -15.25
CA LEU A 82 6.95 29.48 -16.07
C LEU A 82 5.86 29.55 -17.14
N THR A 83 6.17 29.04 -18.33
CA THR A 83 5.19 28.85 -19.40
C THR A 83 4.72 27.40 -19.40
N GLY A 84 3.41 27.21 -19.47
CA GLY A 84 2.79 25.91 -19.42
C GLY A 84 1.44 25.87 -20.12
N GLU A 85 0.73 24.77 -19.92
CA GLU A 85 -0.61 24.55 -20.44
C GLU A 85 -1.52 24.06 -19.32
N TYR A 86 -2.75 24.55 -19.31
CA TYR A 86 -3.80 24.15 -18.38
C TYR A 86 -4.93 23.46 -19.11
N VAL A 87 -5.47 22.40 -18.50
CA VAL A 87 -6.63 21.65 -18.98
C VAL A 87 -7.58 21.41 -17.81
N LYS A 88 -8.87 21.66 -18.04
CA LYS A 88 -9.98 21.31 -17.16
C LYS A 88 -10.85 20.27 -17.84
N GLN A 89 -11.02 19.13 -17.18
CA GLN A 89 -11.83 18.02 -17.67
C GLN A 89 -13.02 17.80 -16.73
N LEU A 90 -14.19 17.56 -17.32
CA LEU A 90 -15.38 17.14 -16.59
C LEU A 90 -15.58 15.64 -16.78
N ASP A 91 -15.72 14.96 -15.66
CA ASP A 91 -16.01 13.54 -15.57
C ASP A 91 -17.14 13.32 -14.54
N ARG A 92 -17.33 12.08 -14.10
CA ARG A 92 -18.29 11.72 -13.06
C ARG A 92 -17.57 10.96 -11.94
N LEU A 93 -17.94 11.27 -10.70
CA LEU A 93 -17.64 10.44 -9.54
C LEU A 93 -18.93 9.69 -9.17
N ILE A 94 -18.87 8.36 -9.25
CA ILE A 94 -20.00 7.48 -8.99
C ILE A 94 -19.64 6.58 -7.81
N ASP A 95 -20.50 6.58 -6.78
CA ASP A 95 -20.45 5.71 -5.62
C ASP A 95 -21.86 5.16 -5.39
N GLU A 96 -22.06 3.89 -5.74
CA GLU A 96 -23.37 3.26 -5.71
C GLU A 96 -23.81 2.81 -4.30
N GLU A 97 -22.88 2.67 -3.36
CA GLU A 97 -23.15 2.27 -1.97
C GLU A 97 -23.81 3.42 -1.19
N GLU A 98 -23.39 4.65 -1.46
CA GLU A 98 -24.00 5.88 -0.94
C GLU A 98 -25.00 6.52 -1.93
N GLY A 99 -25.20 5.92 -3.11
CA GLY A 99 -26.11 6.41 -4.15
C GLY A 99 -25.69 7.76 -4.75
N MET A 100 -24.40 8.04 -4.79
CA MET A 100 -23.80 9.25 -5.34
C MET A 100 -23.46 9.06 -6.82
N ASP A 101 -23.90 9.98 -7.65
CA ASP A 101 -23.45 10.11 -9.04
C ASP A 101 -23.36 11.61 -9.32
N VAL A 102 -22.16 12.16 -9.13
CA VAL A 102 -21.94 13.60 -9.11
C VAL A 102 -20.89 14.01 -10.14
N PRO A 103 -21.03 15.20 -10.75
CA PRO A 103 -20.03 15.71 -11.67
C PRO A 103 -18.70 15.95 -10.93
N TRP A 104 -17.61 15.49 -11.53
CA TRP A 104 -16.28 15.52 -10.94
C TRP A 104 -15.29 16.15 -11.90
N TYR A 105 -14.52 17.12 -11.42
CA TYR A 105 -13.62 17.91 -12.23
C TYR A 105 -12.18 17.52 -11.96
N ARG A 106 -11.41 17.45 -13.05
CA ARG A 106 -9.96 17.30 -13.02
C ARG A 106 -9.29 18.52 -13.63
N LEU A 107 -8.45 19.15 -12.84
CA LEU A 107 -7.65 20.32 -13.23
C LEU A 107 -6.23 19.83 -13.43
N ARG A 108 -5.61 20.14 -14.57
CA ARG A 108 -4.22 19.77 -14.83
C ARG A 108 -3.45 20.97 -15.35
N ALA A 109 -2.24 21.16 -14.82
CA ALA A 109 -1.30 22.14 -15.34
C ALA A 109 0.07 21.50 -15.49
N MET A 110 0.75 21.80 -16.60
CA MET A 110 2.12 21.35 -16.83
C MET A 110 2.96 22.52 -17.32
N PHE A 111 4.15 22.68 -16.76
CA PHE A 111 5.05 23.80 -17.06
C PHE A 111 6.45 23.30 -17.40
N SER A 112 7.09 23.95 -18.37
CA SER A 112 8.51 23.72 -18.66
C SER A 112 9.39 24.44 -17.64
N LEU A 113 10.34 23.72 -17.05
CA LEU A 113 11.40 24.32 -16.24
C LEU A 113 12.58 24.74 -17.14
N LYS A 114 13.40 25.70 -16.67
CA LYS A 114 14.44 26.35 -17.49
C LYS A 114 15.55 25.40 -17.98
N GLU A 115 15.69 24.25 -17.35
CA GLU A 115 16.65 23.21 -17.69
C GLU A 115 15.87 22.01 -18.24
N HIS A 116 16.01 21.73 -19.53
CA HIS A 116 15.63 20.42 -20.06
C HIS A 116 16.44 19.36 -19.28
N PRO A 117 15.83 18.27 -18.81
CA PRO A 117 14.56 17.69 -19.23
C PRO A 117 13.43 17.74 -18.17
N TYR A 118 13.31 18.81 -17.37
CA TYR A 118 12.36 18.82 -16.24
C TYR A 118 11.05 19.58 -16.50
N PHE A 119 9.92 18.98 -16.08
CA PHE A 119 8.59 19.58 -16.11
C PHE A 119 7.97 19.63 -14.72
N LEU A 120 7.31 20.74 -14.38
CA LEU A 120 6.42 20.79 -13.22
C LEU A 120 5.04 20.32 -13.66
N SER A 121 4.52 19.27 -13.02
CA SER A 121 3.16 18.76 -13.23
C SER A 121 2.33 19.00 -11.98
N ALA A 122 1.07 19.37 -12.19
CA ALA A 122 0.11 19.53 -11.12
C ALA A 122 -1.27 19.04 -11.53
N THR A 123 -1.94 18.33 -10.64
CA THR A 123 -3.32 17.86 -10.82
C THR A 123 -4.15 18.19 -9.59
N ALA A 124 -5.39 18.62 -9.77
CA ALA A 124 -6.38 18.70 -8.70
C ALA A 124 -7.71 18.07 -9.11
N MET A 125 -8.43 17.53 -8.13
CA MET A 125 -9.70 16.83 -8.32
C MET A 125 -10.73 17.35 -7.33
N CYS A 126 -11.96 17.61 -7.79
CA CYS A 126 -13.01 18.15 -6.94
C CYS A 126 -14.41 17.97 -7.54
N SER A 127 -15.45 18.09 -6.70
CA SER A 127 -16.84 18.13 -7.16
C SER A 127 -17.19 19.45 -7.82
N ALA A 128 -18.28 19.46 -8.60
CA ALA A 128 -18.84 20.68 -9.18
C ALA A 128 -19.08 21.81 -8.16
N GLU A 129 -19.50 21.46 -6.94
CA GLU A 129 -19.76 22.43 -5.86
C GLU A 129 -18.49 23.15 -5.41
N LYS A 130 -17.36 22.44 -5.44
CA LYS A 130 -16.07 22.92 -4.95
C LYS A 130 -15.16 23.49 -6.05
N LEU A 131 -15.58 23.39 -7.31
CA LEU A 131 -14.75 23.72 -8.46
C LEU A 131 -14.14 25.13 -8.40
N GLU A 132 -14.95 26.16 -8.19
CA GLU A 132 -14.46 27.55 -8.19
C GLU A 132 -13.42 27.80 -7.07
N GLU A 133 -13.71 27.28 -5.87
CA GLU A 133 -12.83 27.37 -4.71
C GLU A 133 -11.51 26.62 -4.93
N ILE A 134 -11.59 25.39 -5.47
CA ILE A 134 -10.43 24.52 -5.70
C ILE A 134 -9.58 25.02 -6.86
N GLU A 135 -10.19 25.49 -7.94
CA GLU A 135 -9.47 26.07 -9.07
C GLU A 135 -8.71 27.33 -8.65
N GLN A 136 -9.32 28.19 -7.82
CA GLN A 136 -8.63 29.34 -7.26
C GLN A 136 -7.45 28.92 -6.37
N ALA A 137 -7.64 27.94 -5.49
CA ALA A 137 -6.59 27.42 -4.62
C ALA A 137 -5.45 26.76 -5.41
N PHE A 138 -5.78 26.05 -6.48
CA PHE A 138 -4.85 25.40 -7.40
C PHE A 138 -3.93 26.43 -8.04
N PHE A 139 -4.47 27.47 -8.66
CA PHE A 139 -3.66 28.51 -9.30
C PHE A 139 -2.84 29.33 -8.29
N GLN A 140 -3.39 29.65 -7.12
CA GLN A 140 -2.64 30.35 -6.08
C GLN A 140 -1.51 29.50 -5.51
N THR A 141 -1.71 28.18 -5.40
CA THR A 141 -0.66 27.24 -5.00
C THR A 141 0.45 27.26 -6.05
N LEU A 142 0.12 27.07 -7.33
CA LEU A 142 1.10 27.10 -8.42
C LEU A 142 1.83 28.45 -8.54
N ALA A 143 1.14 29.57 -8.26
CA ALA A 143 1.76 30.89 -8.28
C ALA A 143 2.79 31.12 -7.18
N SER A 144 2.80 30.27 -6.15
CA SER A 144 3.81 30.28 -5.08
C SER A 144 4.97 29.33 -5.32
N PHE A 145 5.04 28.70 -6.49
CA PHE A 145 6.12 27.79 -6.84
C PHE A 145 7.46 28.54 -6.85
N GLU A 146 8.39 28.06 -6.04
CA GLU A 146 9.77 28.54 -5.93
C GLU A 146 10.73 27.38 -6.17
N PRO A 147 11.40 27.29 -7.33
CA PRO A 147 12.40 26.25 -7.56
C PRO A 147 13.65 26.52 -6.73
N HIS A 148 14.24 25.49 -6.13
CA HIS A 148 15.54 25.59 -5.49
C HIS A 148 16.64 25.60 -6.55
N SER A 149 17.48 26.64 -6.58
CA SER A 149 18.61 26.72 -7.51
C SER A 149 19.76 25.81 -7.05
N ASP A 150 19.95 24.71 -7.76
CA ASP A 150 21.20 23.96 -7.99
C ASP A 150 22.16 23.77 -6.78
N SER A 151 21.95 22.69 -6.00
CA SER A 151 23.07 22.04 -5.30
C SER A 151 23.76 21.10 -6.27
N GLY A 152 24.91 21.53 -6.80
CA GLY A 152 25.67 20.85 -7.85
C GLY A 152 26.11 19.39 -7.58
N PRO A 153 26.84 18.79 -8.54
CA PRO A 153 26.87 17.35 -8.76
C PRO A 153 27.91 16.64 -7.90
N ILE A 154 27.51 15.85 -6.90
CA ILE A 154 28.36 14.81 -6.29
C ILE A 154 27.50 13.59 -5.88
N GLU A 155 27.71 12.50 -6.62
CA GLU A 155 27.48 11.09 -6.29
C GLU A 155 26.04 10.65 -5.98
N HIS A 156 25.31 10.17 -7.01
CA HIS A 156 24.52 8.92 -7.02
C HIS A 156 23.62 8.83 -8.29
N GLU A 157 24.21 8.94 -9.48
CA GLU A 157 23.47 8.89 -10.76
C GLU A 157 22.74 7.54 -10.96
N GLU A 158 23.33 6.41 -10.56
CA GLU A 158 22.66 5.10 -10.66
C GLU A 158 21.58 4.85 -9.60
N SER A 159 21.55 5.62 -8.50
CA SER A 159 20.49 5.50 -7.46
C SER A 159 19.37 6.52 -7.66
N LYS A 160 19.65 7.68 -8.28
CA LYS A 160 18.62 8.64 -8.69
C LYS A 160 17.84 8.17 -9.92
N ILE A 161 18.52 7.67 -10.96
CA ILE A 161 17.84 7.14 -12.17
C ILE A 161 16.96 5.95 -11.80
N ARG A 162 17.48 5.02 -10.98
CA ARG A 162 16.69 3.86 -10.52
C ARG A 162 15.55 4.25 -9.59
N ASN A 163 15.65 5.34 -8.81
CA ASN A 163 14.53 5.82 -7.98
C ASN A 163 13.50 6.59 -8.82
N ASN A 164 13.92 7.39 -9.81
CA ASN A 164 13.03 8.14 -10.69
C ASN A 164 12.26 7.22 -11.64
N GLU A 165 12.90 6.22 -12.26
CA GLU A 165 12.23 5.21 -13.10
C GLU A 165 11.23 4.38 -12.27
N LEU A 166 11.61 4.01 -11.04
CA LEU A 166 10.71 3.31 -10.12
C LEU A 166 9.56 4.23 -9.68
N GLN A 167 9.80 5.52 -9.45
CA GLN A 167 8.79 6.51 -9.04
C GLN A 167 7.81 6.88 -10.16
N GLU A 168 8.27 6.98 -11.41
CA GLU A 168 7.43 7.24 -12.57
C GLU A 168 6.56 6.01 -12.89
N HIS A 169 7.13 4.79 -12.76
CA HIS A 169 6.37 3.54 -12.87
C HIS A 169 5.36 3.36 -11.72
N MET A 170 5.72 3.72 -10.47
CA MET A 170 4.81 3.71 -9.31
C MET A 170 3.67 4.74 -9.45
N LEU A 171 3.90 5.86 -10.13
CA LEU A 171 2.89 6.90 -10.32
C LEU A 171 1.90 6.53 -11.44
N HIS A 172 2.41 6.01 -12.56
CA HIS A 172 1.57 5.52 -13.64
C HIS A 172 0.73 4.31 -13.19
N ALA A 173 1.33 3.38 -12.45
CA ALA A 173 0.61 2.26 -11.88
C ALA A 173 -0.39 2.68 -10.80
N ALA A 174 -0.11 3.69 -9.96
CA ALA A 174 -1.08 4.21 -8.98
C ALA A 174 -2.28 4.87 -9.65
N MET A 175 -2.05 5.59 -10.75
CA MET A 175 -3.11 6.22 -11.53
C MET A 175 -3.95 5.19 -12.29
N ASP A 176 -3.32 4.19 -12.92
CA ASP A 176 -4.01 3.09 -13.58
C ASP A 176 -4.77 2.20 -12.58
N ARG A 177 -4.24 1.98 -11.38
CA ARG A 177 -4.90 1.22 -10.30
C ARG A 177 -6.07 1.97 -9.67
N MET A 178 -5.97 3.29 -9.50
CA MET A 178 -7.13 4.11 -9.07
C MET A 178 -8.28 4.01 -10.08
N GLU A 179 -7.97 3.94 -11.37
CA GLU A 179 -8.94 3.79 -12.46
C GLU A 179 -9.49 2.36 -12.55
N GLN A 180 -8.67 1.34 -12.26
CA GLN A 180 -9.10 -0.06 -12.14
C GLN A 180 -9.95 -0.33 -10.90
N ILE A 181 -9.65 0.28 -9.75
CA ILE A 181 -10.50 0.22 -8.54
C ILE A 181 -11.88 0.84 -8.85
N GLU A 182 -11.89 1.95 -9.59
CA GLU A 182 -13.12 2.59 -10.07
C GLU A 182 -13.90 1.71 -11.07
N GLN A 183 -13.20 0.94 -11.92
CA GLN A 183 -13.80 0.00 -12.88
C GLN A 183 -14.29 -1.32 -12.23
N ILE A 184 -13.58 -1.84 -11.25
CA ILE A 184 -13.94 -3.03 -10.48
C ILE A 184 -15.19 -2.73 -9.63
N GLN A 185 -15.27 -1.53 -9.04
CA GLN A 185 -16.46 -1.07 -8.31
C GLN A 185 -17.66 -0.76 -9.23
N ARG A 186 -17.43 -0.31 -10.47
CA ARG A 186 -18.48 -0.19 -11.51
C ARG A 186 -19.04 -1.56 -11.97
N SER A 187 -18.32 -2.66 -11.78
CA SER A 187 -18.75 -3.99 -12.25
C SER A 187 -19.74 -4.67 -11.31
N SER A 188 -19.90 -4.18 -10.08
CA SER A 188 -20.84 -4.70 -9.09
C SER A 188 -22.25 -4.11 -9.20
N HIS A 189 -22.91 -4.21 -10.37
CA HIS A 189 -24.27 -4.79 -10.50
C HIS A 189 -24.94 -4.57 -11.88
N ASP A 190 -24.94 -5.63 -12.70
CA ASP A 190 -26.17 -6.06 -13.38
C ASP A 190 -26.89 -7.06 -12.45
N SER A 191 -28.11 -6.75 -12.03
CA SER A 191 -28.85 -7.47 -10.97
C SER A 191 -29.18 -8.94 -11.27
N GLU A 192 -29.05 -9.41 -12.51
CA GLU A 192 -29.16 -10.83 -12.86
C GLU A 192 -27.80 -11.56 -12.78
N TRP A 193 -26.69 -10.86 -13.08
CA TRP A 193 -25.32 -11.39 -13.01
C TRP A 193 -24.85 -11.59 -11.58
N MET A 194 -25.23 -10.70 -10.66
CA MET A 194 -24.85 -10.79 -9.25
C MET A 194 -25.53 -11.95 -8.51
N SER A 195 -26.73 -12.35 -8.92
CA SER A 195 -27.35 -13.59 -8.39
C SER A 195 -26.62 -14.85 -8.85
N GLU A 196 -26.04 -14.84 -10.05
CA GLU A 196 -25.22 -15.94 -10.58
C GLU A 196 -23.81 -15.95 -9.97
N LEU A 197 -23.19 -14.78 -9.80
CA LEU A 197 -21.89 -14.62 -9.13
C LEU A 197 -21.95 -14.95 -7.65
N GLU A 198 -22.94 -14.49 -6.90
CA GLU A 198 -23.06 -14.89 -5.49
C GLU A 198 -23.32 -16.38 -5.34
N ALA A 199 -24.04 -17.01 -6.29
CA ALA A 199 -24.19 -18.45 -6.34
C ALA A 199 -22.86 -19.14 -6.66
N GLN A 200 -22.07 -18.57 -7.58
CA GLN A 200 -20.75 -19.06 -7.97
C GLN A 200 -19.69 -18.86 -6.88
N ASP A 201 -19.73 -17.76 -6.13
CA ASP A 201 -18.88 -17.46 -4.98
C ASP A 201 -19.22 -18.40 -3.81
N ARG A 202 -20.51 -18.56 -3.47
CA ARG A 202 -20.95 -19.58 -2.50
C ARG A 202 -20.53 -21.00 -2.90
N MET A 203 -20.52 -21.30 -4.20
CA MET A 203 -20.05 -22.59 -4.73
C MET A 203 -18.52 -22.72 -4.67
N THR A 204 -17.76 -21.67 -5.03
CA THR A 204 -16.29 -21.62 -4.98
C THR A 204 -15.74 -21.71 -3.55
N GLN A 205 -16.51 -21.21 -2.58
CA GLN A 205 -16.23 -21.30 -1.14
C GLN A 205 -16.49 -22.70 -0.55
N THR A 206 -17.26 -23.56 -1.24
CA THR A 206 -17.66 -24.88 -0.74
C THR A 206 -17.00 -26.05 -1.47
N ILE A 207 -16.43 -25.79 -2.65
CA ILE A 207 -15.68 -26.76 -3.44
C ILE A 207 -14.29 -26.99 -2.84
N ASP A 208 -13.85 -28.26 -2.84
CA ASP A 208 -12.50 -28.64 -2.39
C ASP A 208 -11.41 -27.97 -3.25
N VAL A 209 -10.25 -27.67 -2.66
CA VAL A 209 -9.16 -26.97 -3.35
C VAL A 209 -8.67 -27.73 -4.60
N GLN A 210 -8.70 -29.07 -4.59
CA GLN A 210 -8.32 -29.84 -5.78
C GLN A 210 -9.37 -29.70 -6.87
N GLU A 211 -10.65 -29.75 -6.52
CA GLU A 211 -11.74 -29.57 -7.48
C GLU A 211 -11.74 -28.15 -8.06
N ARG A 212 -11.47 -27.12 -7.25
CA ARG A 212 -11.27 -25.74 -7.76
C ARG A 212 -10.09 -25.65 -8.73
N PHE A 213 -8.99 -26.34 -8.43
CA PHE A 213 -7.83 -26.40 -9.32
C PHE A 213 -8.16 -27.11 -10.64
N GLU A 214 -8.86 -28.24 -10.63
CA GLU A 214 -9.31 -28.92 -11.85
C GLU A 214 -10.26 -28.05 -12.68
N LEU A 215 -11.18 -27.33 -12.03
CA LEU A 215 -12.06 -26.38 -12.70
C LEU A 215 -11.24 -25.24 -13.33
N ALA A 216 -10.29 -24.66 -12.59
CA ALA A 216 -9.43 -23.58 -13.09
C ALA A 216 -8.61 -24.03 -14.31
N LEU A 217 -8.01 -25.23 -14.26
CA LEU A 217 -7.35 -25.85 -15.42
C LEU A 217 -8.31 -26.04 -16.59
N SER A 218 -9.56 -26.40 -16.32
CA SER A 218 -10.54 -26.60 -17.37
C SER A 218 -10.95 -25.32 -18.09
N HIS A 219 -11.04 -24.21 -17.37
CA HIS A 219 -11.41 -22.92 -17.94
C HIS A 219 -10.28 -22.29 -18.76
N THR A 220 -9.02 -22.58 -18.39
CA THR A 220 -7.83 -22.07 -19.07
C THR A 220 -7.32 -22.98 -20.18
N GLY A 221 -7.91 -24.16 -20.36
CA GLY A 221 -7.47 -25.14 -21.37
C GLY A 221 -6.17 -25.86 -21.01
N LEU A 222 -5.78 -25.85 -19.73
CA LEU A 222 -4.51 -26.40 -19.24
C LEU A 222 -4.62 -27.83 -18.70
N GLN A 223 -5.73 -28.54 -18.95
CA GLN A 223 -5.97 -29.87 -18.37
C GLN A 223 -4.90 -30.89 -18.77
N GLU A 224 -4.34 -30.79 -19.97
CA GLU A 224 -3.28 -31.70 -20.43
C GLU A 224 -1.94 -31.49 -19.68
N HIS A 225 -1.78 -30.37 -18.99
CA HIS A 225 -0.60 -30.01 -18.20
C HIS A 225 -0.81 -30.20 -16.70
N ALA A 226 -1.94 -30.76 -16.27
CA ALA A 226 -2.33 -30.82 -14.86
C ALA A 226 -1.26 -31.46 -13.96
N ASP A 227 -0.71 -32.62 -14.34
CA ASP A 227 0.30 -33.32 -13.53
C ASP A 227 1.58 -32.49 -13.37
N THR A 228 1.99 -31.82 -14.44
CA THR A 228 3.17 -30.95 -14.47
C THR A 228 2.98 -29.71 -13.59
N LEU A 229 1.81 -29.08 -13.67
CA LEU A 229 1.47 -27.92 -12.83
C LEU A 229 1.31 -28.31 -11.36
N ARG A 230 0.69 -29.48 -11.06
CA ARG A 230 0.61 -30.00 -9.68
C ARG A 230 1.99 -30.29 -9.09
N ALA A 231 2.97 -30.66 -9.90
CA ALA A 231 4.32 -30.97 -9.42
C ALA A 231 5.10 -29.73 -8.91
N ILE A 232 4.74 -28.53 -9.36
CA ILE A 232 5.37 -27.25 -8.95
C ILE A 232 4.45 -26.40 -8.07
N ALA A 233 3.24 -26.87 -7.80
CA ALA A 233 2.26 -26.22 -6.96
C ALA A 233 2.64 -26.34 -5.48
N HIS A 234 2.40 -25.26 -4.72
CA HIS A 234 2.58 -25.24 -3.28
C HIS A 234 1.26 -24.94 -2.58
N ALA A 235 0.98 -25.69 -1.53
CA ALA A 235 -0.17 -25.45 -0.68
C ALA A 235 0.01 -24.15 0.11
N GLY A 236 -1.08 -23.40 0.26
CA GLY A 236 -1.17 -22.22 1.09
C GLY A 236 -2.62 -21.95 1.48
N PHE A 237 -2.87 -20.75 1.97
CA PHE A 237 -4.20 -20.28 2.32
C PHE A 237 -4.45 -18.91 1.72
N THR A 238 -5.63 -18.74 1.12
CA THR A 238 -6.20 -17.45 0.79
C THR A 238 -7.04 -16.99 1.97
N LEU A 239 -6.92 -15.73 2.35
CA LEU A 239 -7.73 -15.10 3.39
C LEU A 239 -8.55 -13.99 2.77
N VAL A 240 -9.86 -14.08 2.94
CA VAL A 240 -10.83 -13.16 2.35
C VAL A 240 -11.62 -12.50 3.47
N GLU A 241 -11.86 -11.21 3.34
CA GLU A 241 -12.69 -10.47 4.30
C GLU A 241 -14.11 -11.04 4.36
N ALA A 242 -14.59 -11.28 5.58
CA ALA A 242 -15.88 -11.91 5.85
C ALA A 242 -16.81 -11.02 6.68
N GLY A 243 -16.60 -9.71 6.60
CA GLY A 243 -17.34 -8.68 7.32
C GLY A 243 -16.72 -8.28 8.66
N THR A 244 -17.34 -7.32 9.33
CA THR A 244 -16.77 -6.65 10.51
C THR A 244 -16.45 -7.61 11.65
N ALA A 245 -15.24 -7.48 12.21
CA ALA A 245 -14.81 -8.22 13.39
C ALA A 245 -15.47 -7.68 14.66
N PRO A 246 -16.20 -8.50 15.42
CA PRO A 246 -16.76 -8.09 16.70
C PRO A 246 -15.65 -7.81 17.73
N ALA A 247 -15.72 -6.66 18.42
CA ALA A 247 -14.72 -6.25 19.42
C ALA A 247 -14.60 -7.23 20.61
N ASN A 248 -15.59 -8.08 20.86
CA ASN A 248 -15.57 -9.08 21.93
C ASN A 248 -14.98 -10.44 21.49
N LEU A 249 -14.65 -10.60 20.21
CA LEU A 249 -14.05 -11.83 19.70
C LEU A 249 -12.52 -11.72 19.74
N LEU A 250 -11.95 -12.13 20.87
CA LEU A 250 -10.50 -12.07 21.13
C LEU A 250 -9.75 -13.22 20.44
N GLY A 251 -8.54 -12.94 19.98
CA GLY A 251 -7.67 -13.94 19.35
C GLY A 251 -8.21 -14.45 18.01
N ALA A 252 -9.07 -13.67 17.35
CA ALA A 252 -9.67 -14.02 16.06
C ALA A 252 -8.69 -13.84 14.91
N THR A 253 -8.90 -14.60 13.83
CA THR A 253 -8.30 -14.32 12.52
C THR A 253 -8.98 -13.09 11.90
N ARG A 254 -8.26 -11.96 11.83
CA ARG A 254 -8.77 -10.64 11.41
C ARG A 254 -7.70 -9.73 10.82
N ILE A 255 -8.14 -8.68 10.16
CA ILE A 255 -7.34 -7.60 9.58
C ILE A 255 -7.89 -6.25 10.03
N GLY A 256 -7.03 -5.26 10.26
CA GLY A 256 -7.40 -3.90 10.69
C GLY A 256 -7.84 -3.77 12.15
N GLY A 257 -7.99 -2.52 12.62
CA GLY A 257 -8.30 -2.17 14.00
C GLY A 257 -7.09 -2.22 14.94
N GLY A 258 -7.30 -2.69 16.17
CA GLY A 258 -6.24 -2.88 17.18
C GLY A 258 -5.98 -4.36 17.49
N PRO A 259 -4.80 -4.71 18.03
CA PRO A 259 -4.44 -6.09 18.35
C PRO A 259 -5.16 -6.60 19.60
N ASP A 260 -5.32 -7.92 19.69
CA ASP A 260 -5.46 -8.58 20.98
C ASP A 260 -4.06 -9.00 21.41
N LEU A 261 -3.69 -8.70 22.65
CA LEU A 261 -2.38 -9.06 23.20
C LEU A 261 -2.56 -9.85 24.50
N PRO A 262 -1.62 -10.74 24.85
CA PRO A 262 -1.65 -11.40 26.15
C PRO A 262 -1.63 -10.39 27.31
N GLU A 263 -2.29 -10.73 28.40
CA GLU A 263 -2.30 -9.91 29.62
C GLU A 263 -0.87 -9.58 30.08
N GLY A 264 -0.61 -8.28 30.28
CA GLY A 264 0.71 -7.77 30.67
C GLY A 264 1.67 -7.52 29.49
N VAL A 265 1.25 -7.73 28.25
CA VAL A 265 2.00 -7.34 27.05
C VAL A 265 1.51 -5.99 26.56
N ASP A 266 2.39 -4.99 26.57
CA ASP A 266 2.09 -3.66 26.02
C ASP A 266 2.08 -3.68 24.48
N TRP A 267 1.45 -2.66 23.89
CA TRP A 267 1.49 -2.45 22.44
C TRP A 267 2.96 -2.34 21.97
N PRO A 268 3.43 -3.19 21.04
CA PRO A 268 4.83 -3.25 20.66
C PRO A 268 5.36 -1.93 20.11
N ARG A 269 6.58 -1.58 20.51
CA ARG A 269 7.30 -0.41 20.01
C ARG A 269 8.55 -0.80 19.23
N ASN A 270 8.89 0.01 18.23
CA ASN A 270 10.16 -0.07 17.51
C ASN A 270 11.30 0.54 18.37
N HIS A 271 12.51 0.55 17.83
CA HIS A 271 13.69 1.08 18.52
C HIS A 271 13.66 2.60 18.73
N GLU A 272 12.79 3.31 18.00
CA GLU A 272 12.53 4.74 18.21
C GLU A 272 11.61 4.99 19.40
N GLY A 273 10.84 3.99 19.84
CA GLY A 273 9.78 4.17 20.83
C GLY A 273 8.39 4.42 20.22
N LEU A 274 8.28 4.42 18.88
CA LEU A 274 7.01 4.48 18.17
C LEU A 274 6.31 3.12 18.19
N HIS A 275 4.99 3.12 18.30
CA HIS A 275 4.18 1.91 18.32
C HIS A 275 4.02 1.35 16.91
N TYR A 276 4.26 0.06 16.71
CA TYR A 276 4.04 -0.57 15.41
C TYR A 276 2.56 -0.44 14.98
N ASN A 277 2.32 -0.30 13.69
CA ASN A 277 0.98 -0.27 13.11
C ASN A 277 0.41 -1.69 13.06
N PHE A 278 -0.76 -1.92 13.66
CA PHE A 278 -1.39 -3.25 13.62
C PHE A 278 -1.99 -3.51 12.24
N LEU A 279 -1.63 -4.65 11.65
CA LEU A 279 -2.14 -5.03 10.33
C LEU A 279 -3.15 -6.17 10.44
N ALA A 280 -2.73 -7.31 10.98
CA ALA A 280 -3.54 -8.51 11.02
C ALA A 280 -3.20 -9.41 12.22
N GLN A 281 -4.13 -10.30 12.53
CA GLN A 281 -3.98 -11.34 13.54
C GLN A 281 -4.52 -12.64 12.96
N ILE A 282 -3.77 -13.74 13.08
CA ILE A 282 -4.12 -15.05 12.52
C ILE A 282 -4.09 -16.08 13.63
N ASN A 283 -5.24 -16.69 13.92
CA ASN A 283 -5.33 -17.82 14.84
C ASN A 283 -4.94 -19.09 14.10
N LEU A 284 -3.87 -19.74 14.53
CA LEU A 284 -3.34 -20.95 13.88
C LEU A 284 -4.31 -22.12 13.98
N SER A 285 -5.26 -22.10 14.92
CA SER A 285 -6.33 -23.10 15.03
C SER A 285 -7.37 -22.99 13.91
N ASP A 286 -7.45 -21.85 13.23
CA ASP A 286 -8.34 -21.65 12.07
C ASP A 286 -7.75 -22.25 10.78
N LEU A 287 -6.47 -22.65 10.79
CA LEU A 287 -5.80 -23.22 9.63
C LEU A 287 -6.10 -24.73 9.53
N PRO A 288 -6.68 -25.21 8.41
CA PRO A 288 -6.81 -26.63 8.13
C PRO A 288 -5.48 -27.38 8.21
N THR A 289 -5.52 -28.69 8.51
CA THR A 289 -4.35 -29.55 8.81
C THR A 289 -3.26 -29.52 7.74
N LEU A 290 -2.38 -28.51 7.79
CA LEU A 290 -1.17 -28.37 7.00
C LEU A 290 -0.37 -27.20 7.59
N THR A 291 0.75 -27.50 8.23
CA THR A 291 1.96 -26.66 8.23
C THR A 291 3.07 -27.33 9.03
N LYS A 292 4.03 -27.95 8.34
CA LYS A 292 5.25 -28.45 9.00
C LYS A 292 6.13 -27.32 9.56
N HIS A 293 5.80 -26.07 9.19
CA HIS A 293 6.63 -24.89 9.38
C HIS A 293 6.06 -23.92 10.42
N LEU A 294 4.84 -24.12 10.90
CA LEU A 294 4.22 -23.26 11.93
C LEU A 294 3.90 -24.07 13.18
N PRO A 295 3.78 -23.43 14.35
CA PRO A 295 3.19 -24.05 15.52
C PRO A 295 1.79 -24.60 15.22
N SER A 296 1.40 -25.68 15.90
CA SER A 296 0.10 -26.33 15.67
C SER A 296 -1.10 -25.50 16.17
N SER A 297 -0.85 -24.49 17.00
CA SER A 297 -1.85 -23.63 17.62
C SER A 297 -1.21 -22.36 18.20
N GLY A 298 -2.02 -21.48 18.78
CA GLY A 298 -1.65 -20.11 19.14
C GLY A 298 -2.03 -19.10 18.07
N CYS A 299 -1.54 -17.88 18.22
CA CYS A 299 -1.96 -16.73 17.43
C CYS A 299 -0.75 -15.92 16.98
N LEU A 300 -0.74 -15.54 15.70
CA LEU A 300 0.27 -14.66 15.11
C LEU A 300 -0.30 -13.26 14.93
N THR A 301 0.40 -12.24 15.41
CA THR A 301 0.04 -10.83 15.26
C THR A 301 1.07 -10.13 14.38
N PHE A 302 0.61 -9.52 13.30
CA PHE A 302 1.43 -8.89 12.25
C PHE A 302 1.32 -7.38 12.33
N MET A 303 2.45 -6.70 12.27
CA MET A 303 2.54 -5.25 12.39
C MET A 303 3.60 -4.67 11.46
N SER A 304 3.39 -3.45 10.94
CA SER A 304 4.38 -2.69 10.15
C SER A 304 5.09 -1.63 10.99
N ASP A 305 6.36 -1.40 10.64
CA ASP A 305 7.19 -0.30 11.13
C ASP A 305 6.97 0.96 10.28
N THR A 306 7.71 2.03 10.61
CA THR A 306 7.72 3.30 9.86
C THR A 306 7.94 3.10 8.37
N ASP A 307 7.06 3.70 7.56
CA ASP A 307 7.09 3.71 6.10
C ASP A 307 7.26 2.31 5.47
N LEU A 308 6.68 1.26 6.08
CA LEU A 308 6.74 -0.12 5.58
C LEU A 308 8.17 -0.69 5.43
N ARG A 309 9.18 -0.06 6.05
CA ARG A 309 10.60 -0.46 5.95
C ARG A 309 10.95 -1.68 6.79
N GLY A 310 10.04 -2.08 7.67
CA GLY A 310 10.18 -3.21 8.58
C GLY A 310 8.84 -3.70 9.06
N GLY A 311 8.85 -4.81 9.78
CA GLY A 311 7.65 -5.34 10.42
C GLY A 311 7.99 -6.25 11.58
N LYS A 312 6.96 -6.55 12.36
CA LYS A 312 7.06 -7.34 13.57
C LYS A 312 5.98 -8.41 13.56
N VAL A 313 6.37 -9.62 13.95
CA VAL A 313 5.45 -10.73 14.17
C VAL A 313 5.57 -11.19 15.62
N LEU A 314 4.45 -11.17 16.33
CA LEU A 314 4.37 -11.76 17.67
C LEU A 314 3.68 -13.11 17.58
N TYR A 315 4.23 -14.11 18.28
CA TYR A 315 3.56 -15.38 18.51
C TYR A 315 3.10 -15.48 19.95
N SER A 316 1.80 -15.69 20.13
CA SER A 316 1.16 -15.91 21.42
C SER A 316 0.66 -17.35 21.49
N PRO A 317 1.24 -18.20 22.37
CA PRO A 317 0.76 -19.57 22.56
C PRO A 317 -0.68 -19.63 23.09
N ASP A 318 -1.31 -20.80 22.98
CA ASP A 318 -2.62 -21.03 23.58
C ASP A 318 -2.60 -20.88 25.11
N GLY A 319 -3.77 -20.59 25.67
CA GLY A 319 -3.98 -20.50 27.12
C GLY A 319 -3.56 -19.16 27.74
N CYS A 320 -3.12 -18.20 26.93
CA CYS A 320 -2.96 -16.81 27.36
C CYS A 320 -4.33 -16.16 27.66
N SER A 321 -4.39 -15.34 28.69
CA SER A 321 -5.47 -14.37 28.88
C SER A 321 -5.30 -13.25 27.87
N TRP A 322 -6.33 -12.96 27.07
CA TRP A 322 -6.28 -11.92 26.04
C TRP A 322 -6.85 -10.59 26.55
N ILE A 323 -6.22 -9.48 26.16
CA ILE A 323 -6.72 -8.12 26.33
C ILE A 323 -6.82 -7.49 24.94
N HIS A 324 -7.98 -6.92 24.62
CA HIS A 324 -8.13 -6.11 23.41
C HIS A 324 -7.50 -4.72 23.62
N HIS A 325 -6.61 -4.32 22.73
CA HIS A 325 -6.05 -2.97 22.69
C HIS A 325 -6.70 -2.21 21.53
N PRO A 326 -7.79 -1.46 21.77
CA PRO A 326 -8.52 -0.78 20.70
C PRO A 326 -7.65 0.31 20.09
N LEU A 327 -7.75 0.45 18.77
CA LEU A 327 -7.21 1.61 18.06
C LEU A 327 -8.04 2.85 18.44
N PRO A 328 -7.42 3.94 18.93
CA PRO A 328 -8.13 5.18 19.21
C PRO A 328 -8.76 5.76 17.93
N ALA A 329 -9.95 6.35 18.05
CA ALA A 329 -10.65 6.96 16.91
C ALA A 329 -9.87 8.13 16.27
N ASP A 330 -8.95 8.74 17.02
CA ASP A 330 -8.07 9.82 16.59
C ASP A 330 -6.62 9.34 16.33
N ALA A 331 -6.40 8.03 16.16
CA ALA A 331 -5.07 7.46 15.95
C ALA A 331 -4.36 8.05 14.73
N GLU A 332 -5.07 8.27 13.61
CA GLU A 332 -4.51 8.89 12.40
C GLU A 332 -4.11 10.34 12.63
N ASP A 333 -4.94 11.12 13.32
CA ASP A 333 -4.62 12.51 13.67
C ASP A 333 -3.40 12.59 14.59
N ILE A 334 -3.33 11.69 15.59
CA ILE A 334 -2.17 11.60 16.47
C ILE A 334 -0.92 11.19 15.68
N ALA A 335 -0.99 10.16 14.85
CA ALA A 335 0.14 9.69 14.05
C ALA A 335 0.66 10.78 13.10
N SER A 336 -0.25 11.47 12.41
CA SER A 336 0.09 12.59 11.52
C SER A 336 0.78 13.74 12.25
N LYS A 337 0.28 14.12 13.44
CA LYS A 337 0.92 15.15 14.26
C LYS A 337 2.27 14.69 14.80
N VAL A 338 2.38 13.43 15.22
CA VAL A 338 3.65 12.84 15.67
C VAL A 338 4.69 12.91 14.56
N MET A 339 4.36 12.52 13.33
CA MET A 339 5.32 12.60 12.22
C MET A 339 5.77 14.04 11.90
N GLN A 340 4.87 15.02 12.02
CA GLN A 340 5.22 16.43 11.90
C GLN A 340 6.15 16.95 13.02
N MET A 341 6.23 16.23 14.15
CA MET A 341 7.14 16.56 15.26
C MET A 341 8.52 15.93 15.11
N LEU A 342 8.70 15.04 14.13
CA LEU A 342 9.91 14.27 13.91
C LEU A 342 10.68 14.72 12.68
N THR A 343 11.97 14.40 12.65
CA THR A 343 12.82 14.54 11.46
C THR A 343 13.89 13.47 11.47
N TRP A 344 14.39 13.08 10.29
CA TRP A 344 15.50 12.14 10.19
C TRP A 344 16.83 12.82 10.53
N SER A 345 17.56 12.30 11.51
CA SER A 345 18.93 12.72 11.82
C SER A 345 19.93 11.84 11.08
N THR A 346 20.71 12.44 10.18
CA THR A 346 21.80 11.73 9.48
C THR A 346 22.98 11.42 10.40
N GLU A 347 23.18 12.20 11.46
CA GLU A 347 24.25 11.97 12.44
C GLU A 347 23.92 10.77 13.34
N GLU A 348 22.67 10.72 13.82
CA GLU A 348 22.22 9.67 14.73
C GLU A 348 21.62 8.45 14.01
N GLN A 349 21.42 8.54 12.68
CA GLN A 349 20.82 7.50 11.84
C GLN A 349 19.46 7.02 12.36
N ARG A 350 18.65 7.98 12.82
CA ARG A 350 17.38 7.72 13.51
C ARG A 350 16.43 8.92 13.42
N LEU A 351 15.16 8.72 13.74
CA LEU A 351 14.19 9.79 13.94
C LEU A 351 14.45 10.52 15.26
N VAL A 352 14.41 11.85 15.21
CA VAL A 352 14.57 12.71 16.38
C VAL A 352 13.47 13.77 16.44
N VAL A 353 13.19 14.27 17.64
CA VAL A 353 12.20 15.34 17.86
C VAL A 353 12.75 16.66 17.31
N SER A 354 12.12 17.18 16.26
CA SER A 354 12.39 18.52 15.73
C SER A 354 11.51 19.58 16.40
N ARG A 355 10.36 19.17 16.94
CA ARG A 355 9.37 20.04 17.59
C ARG A 355 8.83 19.38 18.85
N ASN A 356 9.13 19.95 20.01
CA ASN A 356 8.71 19.40 21.30
C ASN A 356 7.21 19.55 21.60
N GLU A 357 6.51 20.48 20.94
CA GLU A 357 5.08 20.70 21.15
C GLU A 357 4.38 21.01 19.82
N LEU A 358 3.25 20.34 19.57
CA LEU A 358 2.38 20.59 18.43
C LEU A 358 0.92 20.50 18.87
N LEU A 359 0.23 21.65 18.87
CA LEU A 359 -1.14 21.79 19.35
C LEU A 359 -1.29 21.28 20.79
N ASP A 360 -1.93 20.13 20.97
CA ASP A 360 -2.22 19.47 22.24
C ASP A 360 -1.23 18.35 22.59
N LEU A 361 -0.27 18.07 21.70
CA LEU A 361 0.76 17.03 21.88
C LEU A 361 2.10 17.61 22.34
N GLN A 362 2.73 16.88 23.25
CA GLN A 362 4.10 17.12 23.72
C GLN A 362 4.95 15.88 23.43
N ALA A 363 6.18 16.09 22.95
CA ALA A 363 7.16 15.04 22.69
C ALA A 363 8.27 15.08 23.74
N HIS A 364 8.73 13.89 24.11
CA HIS A 364 9.81 13.69 25.07
C HIS A 364 10.80 12.68 24.51
N THR A 365 12.09 13.00 24.66
CA THR A 365 13.19 12.11 24.28
C THR A 365 13.92 11.68 25.55
N ALA A 366 13.98 10.36 25.78
CA ALA A 366 14.71 9.77 26.88
C ALA A 366 16.23 9.85 26.64
N ALA A 367 17.03 9.55 27.67
CA ALA A 367 18.49 9.62 27.60
C ALA A 367 19.12 8.65 26.58
N ASP A 368 18.41 7.58 26.22
CA ASP A 368 18.80 6.60 25.21
C ASP A 368 18.22 6.89 23.81
N GLY A 369 17.59 8.06 23.64
CA GLY A 369 16.96 8.49 22.39
C GLY A 369 15.52 8.04 22.21
N THR A 370 14.98 7.21 23.11
CA THR A 370 13.60 6.71 22.97
C THR A 370 12.58 7.86 23.03
N LEU A 371 11.66 7.86 22.07
CA LEU A 371 10.63 8.86 21.89
C LEU A 371 9.36 8.46 22.65
N SER A 372 8.69 9.45 23.21
CA SER A 372 7.37 9.29 23.83
C SER A 372 6.56 10.57 23.67
N PHE A 373 5.23 10.42 23.65
CA PHE A 373 4.32 11.52 23.35
C PHE A 373 3.17 11.53 24.35
N GLU A 374 2.76 12.73 24.72
CA GLU A 374 1.69 12.96 25.68
C GLU A 374 0.68 13.97 25.17
N ARG A 375 -0.59 13.78 25.52
CA ARG A 375 -1.67 14.75 25.36
C ARG A 375 -2.26 15.06 26.72
N SER A 376 -2.23 16.32 27.12
CA SER A 376 -2.72 16.75 28.45
C SER A 376 -2.11 15.95 29.62
N GLY A 377 -0.82 15.63 29.53
CA GLY A 377 -0.09 14.87 30.56
C GLY A 377 -0.43 13.38 30.64
N GLN A 378 -1.04 12.82 29.60
CA GLN A 378 -1.31 11.38 29.46
C GLN A 378 -0.62 10.82 28.22
N PRO A 379 -0.01 9.63 28.28
CA PRO A 379 0.64 9.03 27.13
C PRO A 379 -0.36 8.73 26.01
N VAL A 380 0.06 8.92 24.76
CA VAL A 380 -0.74 8.59 23.57
C VAL A 380 -0.16 7.42 22.80
N LEU A 381 -1.01 6.77 21.99
CA LEU A 381 -0.58 5.78 21.00
C LEU A 381 0.03 6.51 19.81
N ALA A 382 1.33 6.77 19.86
CA ALA A 382 2.11 7.31 18.75
C ALA A 382 2.51 6.17 17.81
N LEU A 383 1.77 5.99 16.71
CA LEU A 383 2.04 4.95 15.71
C LEU A 383 3.29 5.28 14.87
N ALA A 384 3.93 4.25 14.34
CA ALA A 384 5.16 4.33 13.57
C ALA A 384 4.95 4.92 12.17
N SER A 385 3.71 4.90 11.68
CA SER A 385 3.28 5.47 10.39
C SER A 385 1.85 6.00 10.49
N GLU A 386 1.54 7.06 9.74
CA GLU A 386 0.20 7.61 9.55
C GLU A 386 -0.60 6.95 8.41
N TYR A 387 -0.01 6.01 7.65
CA TYR A 387 -0.63 5.42 6.46
C TYR A 387 -1.27 4.06 6.72
N GLU A 388 -0.59 3.17 7.44
CA GLU A 388 -1.08 1.81 7.71
C GLU A 388 -2.00 1.78 8.92
N ILE A 389 -3.09 2.55 8.88
CA ILE A 389 -4.06 2.64 9.96
C ILE A 389 -5.43 2.26 9.41
N SER A 390 -6.05 1.26 10.03
CA SER A 390 -7.39 0.79 9.65
C SER A 390 -8.31 0.86 10.87
N GLN A 391 -9.35 1.68 10.80
CA GLN A 391 -10.39 1.78 11.83
C GLN A 391 -11.51 0.74 11.66
N GLU A 392 -11.47 -0.04 10.57
CA GLU A 392 -12.52 -0.97 10.17
C GLU A 392 -12.05 -2.42 10.25
N PRO A 393 -12.02 -3.02 11.46
CA PRO A 393 -11.55 -4.39 11.60
C PRO A 393 -12.48 -5.38 10.89
N GLN A 394 -11.93 -6.26 10.05
CA GLN A 394 -12.66 -7.29 9.32
C GLN A 394 -12.21 -8.69 9.76
N LEU A 395 -13.16 -9.61 9.92
CA LEU A 395 -12.85 -11.03 10.05
C LEU A 395 -12.23 -11.52 8.74
N LEU A 396 -11.25 -12.41 8.85
CA LEU A 396 -10.69 -13.10 7.72
C LEU A 396 -11.17 -14.55 7.71
N ARG A 397 -11.82 -14.96 6.63
CA ARG A 397 -12.14 -16.37 6.39
C ARG A 397 -10.98 -17.02 5.65
N VAL A 398 -10.57 -18.18 6.13
CA VAL A 398 -9.42 -18.93 5.61
C VAL A 398 -9.91 -20.00 4.63
N PHE A 399 -9.33 -20.01 3.42
CA PHE A 399 -9.58 -21.02 2.41
C PHE A 399 -8.26 -21.70 2.00
N PRO A 400 -8.17 -23.04 2.03
CA PRO A 400 -7.06 -23.75 1.40
C PRO A 400 -6.93 -23.32 -0.05
N THR A 401 -5.70 -23.09 -0.51
CA THR A 401 -5.41 -22.77 -1.90
C THR A 401 -4.15 -23.48 -2.38
N ILE A 402 -4.02 -23.55 -3.70
CA ILE A 402 -2.83 -24.04 -4.37
C ILE A 402 -2.25 -22.88 -5.16
N THR A 403 -0.98 -22.60 -4.92
CA THR A 403 -0.26 -21.48 -5.52
C THR A 403 0.82 -22.01 -6.43
N LEU A 404 0.95 -21.40 -7.60
CA LEU A 404 2.02 -21.69 -8.53
C LEU A 404 3.13 -20.65 -8.35
N PRO A 405 4.38 -20.89 -8.78
CA PRO A 405 5.42 -19.86 -8.85
C PRO A 405 5.20 -18.94 -10.06
N TYR A 406 5.48 -17.63 -9.98
CA TYR A 406 5.28 -16.73 -11.13
C TYR A 406 6.18 -17.09 -12.30
N SER A 407 7.40 -17.57 -12.00
CA SER A 407 8.31 -18.08 -13.01
C SER A 407 8.74 -19.51 -12.67
N SER A 408 8.79 -20.36 -13.69
CA SER A 408 9.30 -21.73 -13.58
C SER A 408 9.83 -22.16 -14.94
N GLN A 409 10.96 -22.87 -14.94
CA GLN A 409 11.50 -23.48 -16.17
C GLN A 409 10.49 -24.45 -16.79
N VAL A 410 9.61 -25.03 -15.97
CA VAL A 410 8.57 -25.95 -16.40
C VAL A 410 7.60 -25.30 -17.39
N TYR A 411 7.31 -24.01 -17.27
CA TYR A 411 6.37 -23.31 -18.16
C TYR A 411 6.82 -23.31 -19.63
N SER A 412 8.13 -23.18 -19.86
CA SER A 412 8.70 -23.27 -21.22
C SER A 412 8.51 -24.64 -21.88
N SER A 413 8.28 -25.69 -21.09
CA SER A 413 8.09 -27.05 -21.58
C SER A 413 6.62 -27.39 -21.86
N LEU A 414 5.68 -26.49 -21.54
CA LEU A 414 4.26 -26.73 -21.74
C LEU A 414 3.82 -26.58 -23.20
N GLY A 415 4.60 -25.89 -24.03
CA GLY A 415 4.25 -25.67 -25.44
C GLY A 415 3.09 -24.66 -25.63
N LEU A 416 2.82 -23.85 -24.60
CA LEU A 416 1.86 -22.75 -24.66
C LEU A 416 2.41 -21.60 -25.49
N SER A 417 1.53 -20.88 -26.21
CA SER A 417 1.90 -19.69 -26.97
C SER A 417 2.30 -18.53 -26.06
N ASP A 418 1.57 -18.37 -24.96
CA ASP A 418 1.85 -17.41 -23.89
C ASP A 418 1.65 -18.11 -22.53
N PRO A 419 2.73 -18.66 -21.94
CA PRO A 419 2.61 -19.34 -20.66
C PRO A 419 2.32 -18.37 -19.51
N ASP A 420 2.77 -17.11 -19.58
CA ASP A 420 2.62 -16.18 -18.46
C ASP A 420 1.16 -15.70 -18.36
N GLU A 421 0.52 -15.38 -19.49
CA GLU A 421 -0.91 -15.09 -19.56
C GLU A 421 -1.75 -16.27 -19.08
N ALA A 422 -1.45 -17.50 -19.55
CA ALA A 422 -2.21 -18.69 -19.19
C ALA A 422 -2.10 -19.03 -17.69
N ILE A 423 -0.92 -18.88 -17.10
CA ILE A 423 -0.70 -19.10 -15.66
C ILE A 423 -1.32 -17.99 -14.83
N THR A 424 -1.31 -16.75 -15.30
CA THR A 424 -2.01 -15.63 -14.65
C THR A 424 -3.51 -15.87 -14.61
N ALA A 425 -4.12 -16.20 -15.76
CA ALA A 425 -5.53 -16.56 -15.83
C ALA A 425 -5.88 -17.77 -14.95
N LEU A 426 -4.97 -18.75 -14.83
CA LEU A 426 -5.17 -19.90 -13.93
C LEU A 426 -5.20 -19.46 -12.46
N ARG A 427 -4.37 -18.50 -12.05
CA ARG A 427 -4.36 -17.96 -10.67
C ARG A 427 -5.61 -17.16 -10.36
N GLU A 428 -6.04 -16.29 -11.28
CA GLU A 428 -7.27 -15.51 -11.11
C GLU A 428 -8.47 -16.43 -10.92
N ARG A 429 -8.51 -17.56 -11.64
CA ARG A 429 -9.56 -18.58 -11.47
C ARG A 429 -9.48 -19.35 -10.15
N MET A 430 -8.38 -19.22 -9.40
CA MET A 430 -8.23 -19.78 -8.07
C MET A 430 -8.65 -18.80 -6.95
N HIS A 431 -8.98 -17.54 -7.28
CA HIS A 431 -9.48 -16.56 -6.32
C HIS A 431 -10.78 -17.04 -5.68
N VAL A 432 -11.00 -16.58 -4.45
CA VAL A 432 -12.22 -16.88 -3.68
C VAL A 432 -12.92 -15.57 -3.40
N GLY A 433 -14.13 -15.42 -3.93
CA GLY A 433 -14.91 -14.20 -3.82
C GLY A 433 -14.25 -12.99 -4.46
N GLU A 434 -14.90 -11.84 -4.24
CA GLU A 434 -14.43 -10.54 -4.67
C GLU A 434 -13.53 -9.89 -3.62
N GLY A 435 -12.71 -8.94 -4.07
CA GLY A 435 -11.82 -8.17 -3.21
C GLY A 435 -10.46 -8.84 -2.96
N PRO A 436 -9.68 -8.27 -2.03
CA PRO A 436 -8.27 -8.64 -1.86
C PRO A 436 -8.10 -10.10 -1.48
N GLN A 437 -7.16 -10.77 -2.15
CA GLN A 437 -6.80 -12.16 -1.92
C GLN A 437 -5.54 -12.20 -1.05
N HIS A 438 -5.68 -11.87 0.24
CA HIS A 438 -4.55 -12.01 1.16
C HIS A 438 -4.07 -13.46 1.20
N GLN A 439 -2.78 -13.66 1.44
CA GLN A 439 -2.19 -14.99 1.31
C GLN A 439 -1.35 -15.34 2.54
N LEU A 440 -1.57 -16.53 3.09
CA LEU A 440 -0.70 -17.14 4.09
C LEU A 440 -0.06 -18.37 3.47
N LEU A 441 1.28 -18.43 3.44
CA LEU A 441 2.07 -19.51 2.82
C LEU A 441 1.87 -19.66 1.31
N GLY A 442 2.59 -20.63 0.74
CA GLY A 442 2.58 -20.90 -0.70
C GLY A 442 3.58 -20.03 -1.47
N HIS A 443 3.53 -20.16 -2.79
CA HIS A 443 4.25 -19.30 -3.70
C HIS A 443 3.58 -17.94 -3.76
N HIS A 444 4.36 -16.92 -3.42
CA HIS A 444 4.01 -15.53 -3.62
C HIS A 444 5.05 -14.90 -4.54
N ARG A 445 4.59 -14.32 -5.65
CA ARG A 445 5.41 -13.71 -6.70
C ARG A 445 6.68 -14.52 -7.02
N SER A 446 7.85 -13.89 -6.96
CA SER A 446 9.15 -14.55 -7.08
C SER A 446 9.73 -14.89 -5.70
N THR A 447 9.41 -16.08 -5.20
CA THR A 447 9.90 -16.57 -3.90
C THR A 447 11.43 -16.63 -3.84
N SER A 448 12.12 -16.94 -4.93
CA SER A 448 13.58 -16.99 -4.98
C SER A 448 14.21 -15.61 -4.80
N ARG A 449 13.71 -14.59 -5.52
CA ARG A 449 14.17 -13.19 -5.38
C ARG A 449 13.91 -12.66 -3.98
N ALA A 450 12.75 -12.99 -3.43
CA ALA A 450 12.37 -12.62 -2.07
C ALA A 450 13.31 -13.26 -1.03
N ALA A 451 13.63 -14.56 -1.18
CA ALA A 451 14.57 -15.26 -0.30
C ALA A 451 15.99 -14.70 -0.37
N GLU A 452 16.48 -14.31 -1.56
CA GLU A 452 17.78 -13.65 -1.71
C GLU A 452 17.84 -12.31 -0.96
N ARG A 453 16.77 -11.50 -1.06
CA ARG A 453 16.62 -10.25 -0.30
C ARG A 453 16.57 -10.52 1.21
N ALA A 454 15.84 -11.54 1.64
CA ALA A 454 15.76 -11.95 3.04
C ALA A 454 17.13 -12.36 3.60
N ILE A 455 17.95 -13.08 2.83
CA ILE A 455 19.32 -13.44 3.23
C ILE A 455 20.22 -12.20 3.31
N ALA A 456 20.10 -11.27 2.37
CA ALA A 456 20.85 -10.02 2.39
C ALA A 456 20.50 -9.19 3.64
N TYR A 457 19.20 -9.07 3.93
CA TYR A 457 18.68 -8.42 5.13
C TYR A 457 19.17 -9.12 6.41
N ALA A 458 19.08 -10.45 6.48
CA ALA A 458 19.56 -11.24 7.61
C ALA A 458 21.05 -10.99 7.90
N LYS A 459 21.89 -10.87 6.86
CA LYS A 459 23.30 -10.51 7.00
C LYS A 459 23.48 -9.11 7.58
N GLN A 460 22.69 -8.13 7.14
CA GLN A 460 22.72 -6.77 7.67
C GLN A 460 22.29 -6.72 9.15
N GLN A 461 21.33 -7.55 9.55
CA GLN A 461 20.87 -7.68 10.94
C GLN A 461 21.79 -8.56 11.81
N GLY A 462 22.87 -9.13 11.25
CA GLY A 462 23.81 -9.98 11.98
C GLY A 462 23.36 -11.44 12.20
N TRP A 463 22.29 -11.89 11.54
CA TRP A 463 21.77 -13.27 11.59
C TRP A 463 22.56 -14.17 10.62
N GLN A 464 23.86 -14.35 10.91
CA GLN A 464 24.82 -14.99 9.99
C GLN A 464 24.51 -16.46 9.66
N GLU A 465 23.64 -17.11 10.43
CA GLU A 465 23.20 -18.49 10.25
C GLU A 465 22.04 -18.66 9.27
N LEU A 466 21.30 -17.59 8.94
CA LEU A 466 20.10 -17.64 8.10
C LEU A 466 20.42 -17.45 6.62
N THR A 467 21.23 -18.34 6.05
CA THR A 467 21.82 -18.16 4.71
C THR A 467 21.21 -19.01 3.59
N GLN A 468 20.37 -19.99 3.92
CA GLN A 468 19.80 -20.92 2.94
C GLN A 468 18.50 -20.36 2.39
N ALA A 469 18.37 -20.24 1.07
CA ALA A 469 17.21 -19.62 0.43
C ALA A 469 15.96 -20.50 0.59
N GLU A 470 16.13 -21.82 0.55
CA GLU A 470 15.09 -22.82 0.73
C GLU A 470 14.48 -22.83 2.15
N ASP A 471 15.16 -22.22 3.12
CA ASP A 471 14.66 -22.10 4.49
C ASP A 471 13.74 -20.87 4.66
N TRP A 472 13.72 -19.94 3.70
CA TRP A 472 12.87 -18.76 3.70
C TRP A 472 11.57 -19.01 2.93
N PHE A 473 10.44 -18.61 3.51
CA PHE A 473 9.12 -18.75 2.90
C PHE A 473 8.26 -17.53 3.19
N THR A 474 7.27 -17.28 2.32
CA THR A 474 6.23 -16.27 2.57
C THR A 474 5.37 -16.72 3.72
N LEU A 475 5.39 -15.97 4.81
CA LEU A 475 4.53 -16.20 5.97
C LEU A 475 3.14 -15.63 5.70
N LEU A 476 3.06 -14.34 5.37
CA LEU A 476 1.83 -13.61 5.09
C LEU A 476 2.08 -12.56 4.00
N ALA A 477 1.17 -12.40 3.05
CA ALA A 477 1.12 -11.27 2.14
C ALA A 477 -0.25 -10.62 2.29
N LEU A 478 -0.26 -9.34 2.68
CA LEU A 478 -1.46 -8.52 2.78
C LEU A 478 -1.55 -7.65 1.55
N GLN A 479 -2.71 -7.68 0.91
CA GLN A 479 -3.00 -6.92 -0.30
C GLN A 479 -3.67 -5.60 0.10
N SER A 480 -3.46 -4.57 -0.70
CA SER A 480 -4.21 -3.32 -0.57
C SER A 480 -5.69 -3.52 -0.92
N GLY A 481 -6.53 -2.60 -0.44
CA GLY A 481 -7.97 -2.60 -0.69
C GLY A 481 -8.81 -3.25 0.39
N GLY A 482 -9.99 -3.69 -0.03
CA GLY A 482 -10.98 -4.29 0.86
C GLY A 482 -11.59 -3.28 1.82
N ARG A 483 -12.45 -3.77 2.72
CA ARG A 483 -13.10 -2.96 3.75
C ARG A 483 -12.16 -2.62 4.89
N ALA A 484 -11.06 -3.36 5.06
CA ALA A 484 -10.00 -2.96 5.97
C ALA A 484 -9.32 -1.65 5.52
N GLY A 485 -9.40 -1.30 4.22
CA GLY A 485 -8.97 -0.02 3.70
C GLY A 485 -7.45 0.20 3.71
N PHE A 486 -6.66 -0.87 3.77
CA PHE A 486 -5.21 -0.74 3.69
C PHE A 486 -4.77 -0.28 2.30
N GLN A 487 -3.81 0.63 2.26
CA GLN A 487 -3.17 1.09 1.03
C GLN A 487 -1.66 1.03 1.20
N PHE A 488 -1.05 -0.04 0.69
CA PHE A 488 0.39 -0.26 0.76
C PHE A 488 1.07 0.39 -0.45
N GLU A 489 1.59 1.60 -0.26
CA GLU A 489 2.14 2.45 -1.32
C GLU A 489 1.20 2.51 -2.54
N ASP A 490 1.69 2.03 -3.68
CA ASP A 490 1.00 1.95 -4.95
C ASP A 490 0.05 0.75 -4.98
N TYR A 491 -0.83 0.62 -3.98
CA TYR A 491 -1.78 -0.48 -3.89
C TYR A 491 -1.16 -1.89 -3.99
N GLY A 492 0.09 -2.01 -3.57
CA GLY A 492 0.85 -3.26 -3.63
C GLY A 492 0.48 -4.19 -2.49
N GLU A 493 1.42 -5.06 -2.18
CA GLU A 493 1.29 -6.08 -1.15
C GLU A 493 2.40 -5.91 -0.10
N PHE A 494 2.03 -5.90 1.18
CA PHE A 494 3.01 -5.96 2.25
C PHE A 494 3.25 -7.40 2.68
N VAL A 495 4.47 -7.86 2.44
CA VAL A 495 4.85 -9.26 2.53
C VAL A 495 5.74 -9.49 3.74
N PHE A 496 5.40 -10.48 4.54
CA PHE A 496 6.20 -11.04 5.61
C PHE A 496 6.80 -12.37 5.16
N MET A 497 8.13 -12.48 5.24
CA MET A 497 8.87 -13.72 5.12
C MET A 497 9.40 -14.17 6.47
N ALA A 498 9.44 -15.48 6.66
CA ALA A 498 10.00 -16.10 7.86
C ALA A 498 10.94 -17.24 7.49
N ASN A 499 11.80 -17.62 8.44
CA ASN A 499 12.69 -18.75 8.30
C ASN A 499 12.13 -19.99 9.01
N ILE A 500 12.07 -21.13 8.31
CA ILE A 500 11.52 -22.40 8.80
C ILE A 500 12.14 -22.84 10.13
N ARG A 501 13.44 -22.62 10.34
CA ARG A 501 14.14 -23.08 11.54
C ARG A 501 13.68 -22.35 12.79
N ASP A 502 13.22 -21.11 12.62
CA ASP A 502 12.76 -20.25 13.69
C ASP A 502 11.30 -20.53 13.98
N THR A 503 10.46 -20.55 12.94
CA THR A 503 9.02 -20.76 13.07
C THR A 503 8.67 -22.14 13.61
N MET A 504 9.46 -23.19 13.29
CA MET A 504 9.31 -24.52 13.90
C MET A 504 9.54 -24.55 15.42
N ARG A 505 10.22 -23.53 15.97
CA ARG A 505 10.44 -23.35 17.42
C ARG A 505 9.47 -22.36 18.04
N GLY A 506 8.53 -21.81 17.25
CA GLY A 506 7.67 -20.71 17.67
C GLY A 506 8.39 -19.37 17.81
N ASP A 507 9.56 -19.22 17.17
CA ASP A 507 10.30 -17.96 17.15
C ASP A 507 9.97 -17.19 15.87
N PHE A 508 9.38 -16.00 16.05
CA PHE A 508 9.01 -15.07 14.98
C PHE A 508 9.71 -13.71 15.17
N SER A 509 10.75 -13.65 16.01
CA SER A 509 11.50 -12.41 16.26
C SER A 509 12.36 -11.96 15.07
N ARG A 510 12.57 -12.86 14.10
CA ARG A 510 13.39 -12.64 12.91
C ARG A 510 12.56 -12.86 11.65
N VAL A 511 11.97 -11.78 11.18
CA VAL A 511 11.20 -11.74 9.93
C VAL A 511 11.86 -10.76 8.97
N PHE A 512 11.63 -10.99 7.69
CA PHE A 512 11.97 -10.03 6.64
C PHE A 512 10.66 -9.54 6.04
N THR A 513 10.49 -8.23 5.95
CA THR A 513 9.32 -7.64 5.31
C THR A 513 9.71 -6.83 4.09
N TYR A 514 8.83 -6.76 3.12
CA TYR A 514 9.02 -5.92 1.96
C TYR A 514 7.70 -5.60 1.29
N LEU A 515 7.71 -4.52 0.50
CA LEU A 515 6.65 -4.21 -0.43
C LEU A 515 6.88 -4.89 -1.77
N GLU A 516 5.84 -5.54 -2.25
CA GLU A 516 5.76 -6.05 -3.60
C GLU A 516 4.75 -5.20 -4.35
N LEU A 517 5.24 -4.48 -5.36
CA LEU A 517 4.41 -3.65 -6.21
C LEU A 517 3.74 -4.53 -7.26
N GLU A 518 2.54 -4.14 -7.68
CA GLU A 518 1.75 -4.94 -8.61
C GLU A 518 2.38 -5.06 -9.99
#